data_AF-A0A8B3N952-F1
#
_entry.id   AF-A0A8B3N952-F1
#
_cell.length_a   1.000
_cell.length_b   1.000
_cell.length_c   1.000
_cell.angle_alpha   90.00
_cell.angle_beta   90.00
_cell.angle_gamma   90.00
#
_symmetry.space_group_name_H-M   'P 1'
#
loop_
_entity.id
_entity.type
_entity.pdbx_description
1 polymer ?
#
loop_
_entity_poly.entity_id
_entity_poly.type
_entity_poly.pdbx_seq_one_letter_code
_entity_poly.pdbx_strand_id
1 'polypeptide(L)'
;IVFTGKQTIDGDTAQVGPGIAKRLNLSQLTYVAKIASIDLKTREIEVARRAEGGTQLLKSRLPCLITMLEDTNEIRRGSLQQALCAARSQVVKWTAADAGIDDLTRCGLRGSPTVVKRVFAPTARAESATQIDTAEKGLQDIADELIADILTRRPALEHELAFNSGT
;
A
#
# COMPACT_ATOMS: atom_id res chain seq x y z
N ILE A 1 14.99 9.99 10.18
CA ILE A 1 13.97 9.54 9.20
C ILE A 1 13.46 8.19 9.67
N VAL A 2 12.17 7.93 9.55
CA VAL A 2 11.58 6.62 9.85
C VAL A 2 11.03 6.02 8.55
N PHE A 3 11.35 4.76 8.28
CA PHE A 3 10.85 4.04 7.12
C PHE A 3 9.83 2.99 7.51
N THR A 4 8.81 2.85 6.68
CA THR A 4 7.80 1.79 6.72
C THR A 4 7.47 1.37 5.28
N GLY A 5 6.92 0.17 5.09
CA GLY A 5 6.26 -0.19 3.83
C GLY A 5 4.89 0.49 3.71
N LYS A 6 4.34 0.58 2.48
CA LYS A 6 2.98 1.09 2.22
C LYS A 6 1.93 0.34 3.03
N GLN A 7 1.97 -0.98 2.97
CA GLN A 7 1.04 -1.88 3.63
C GLN A 7 1.69 -3.25 3.83
N THR A 8 1.13 -4.06 4.71
CA THR A 8 1.50 -5.47 4.87
C THR A 8 0.52 -6.34 4.07
N ILE A 9 1.00 -7.49 3.60
CA ILE A 9 0.22 -8.39 2.72
C ILE A 9 -0.80 -9.25 3.49
N ASP A 10 -0.69 -9.32 4.81
CA ASP A 10 -1.55 -10.10 5.68
C ASP A 10 -2.85 -9.36 6.02
N GLY A 11 -2.76 -8.09 6.42
CA GLY A 11 -3.90 -7.26 6.83
C GLY A 11 -4.33 -6.18 5.83
N ASP A 12 -3.46 -5.81 4.89
CA ASP A 12 -3.74 -4.91 3.76
C ASP A 12 -4.37 -3.53 4.13
N THR A 13 -4.11 -3.04 5.34
CA THR A 13 -4.79 -1.84 5.86
C THR A 13 -4.16 -0.52 5.45
N ALA A 14 -2.86 -0.52 5.14
CA ALA A 14 -2.03 0.67 4.90
C ALA A 14 -2.04 1.74 6.02
N GLN A 15 -2.47 1.39 7.25
CA GLN A 15 -2.73 2.36 8.33
C GLN A 15 -1.57 2.58 9.29
N VAL A 16 -0.67 1.60 9.45
CA VAL A 16 0.36 1.61 10.50
C VAL A 16 1.35 2.77 10.35
N GLY A 17 1.93 2.96 9.16
CA GLY A 17 2.88 4.05 8.89
C GLY A 17 2.30 5.45 9.19
N PRO A 18 1.17 5.83 8.58
CA PRO A 18 0.45 7.07 8.91
C PRO A 18 0.13 7.21 10.40
N GLY A 19 -0.31 6.12 11.04
CA GLY A 19 -0.64 6.10 12.45
C GLY A 19 0.55 6.39 13.35
N ILE A 20 1.74 5.87 13.03
CA ILE A 20 2.99 6.17 13.74
C ILE A 20 3.38 7.63 13.52
N ALA A 21 3.33 8.11 12.27
CA ALA A 21 3.69 9.49 11.93
C ALA A 21 2.86 10.51 12.74
N LYS A 22 1.55 10.29 12.84
CA LYS A 22 0.66 11.15 13.62
C LYS A 22 0.99 11.12 15.11
N ARG A 23 1.23 9.95 15.70
CA ARG A 23 1.52 9.78 17.14
C ARG A 23 2.87 10.39 17.53
N LEU A 24 3.85 10.37 16.63
CA LEU A 24 5.17 10.96 16.83
C LEU A 24 5.29 12.40 16.32
N ASN A 25 4.19 12.99 15.82
CA ASN A 25 4.16 14.33 15.23
C ASN A 25 5.22 14.53 14.12
N LEU A 26 5.35 13.54 13.23
CA LEU A 26 6.28 13.56 12.09
C LEU A 26 5.57 13.97 10.81
N SER A 27 6.29 14.67 9.92
CA SER A 27 5.85 14.87 8.54
C SER A 27 5.62 13.52 7.86
N GLN A 28 4.43 13.32 7.31
CA GLN A 28 4.01 12.07 6.71
C GLN A 28 4.18 12.11 5.19
N LEU A 29 5.02 11.24 4.65
CA LEU A 29 5.24 11.08 3.21
C LEU A 29 4.81 9.67 2.79
N THR A 30 3.56 9.54 2.31
CA THR A 30 2.97 8.25 1.92
C THR A 30 3.08 7.97 0.43
N TYR A 31 2.96 6.69 0.05
CA TYR A 31 3.00 6.23 -1.34
C TYR A 31 4.26 6.74 -2.08
N VAL A 32 5.40 6.77 -1.39
CA VAL A 32 6.66 7.27 -1.95
C VAL A 32 7.21 6.22 -2.90
N ALA A 33 7.34 6.62 -4.17
CA ALA A 33 7.90 5.82 -5.25
C ALA A 33 9.42 6.01 -5.40
N LYS A 34 9.94 7.19 -5.01
CA LYS A 34 11.38 7.49 -5.09
C LYS A 34 11.74 8.59 -4.10
N ILE A 35 12.91 8.50 -3.50
CA ILE A 35 13.54 9.62 -2.79
C ILE A 35 14.48 10.28 -3.79
N ALA A 36 14.19 11.51 -4.19
CA ALA A 36 14.91 12.23 -5.22
C ALA A 36 16.19 12.87 -4.66
N SER A 37 16.09 13.51 -3.50
CA SER A 37 17.22 14.14 -2.84
C SER A 37 17.01 14.21 -1.33
N ILE A 38 18.11 14.28 -0.59
CA ILE A 38 18.12 14.52 0.85
C ILE A 38 19.28 15.46 1.19
N ASP A 39 18.98 16.54 1.90
CA ASP A 39 19.97 17.45 2.45
C ASP A 39 19.89 17.42 3.99
N LEU A 40 20.91 16.85 4.62
CA LEU A 40 20.99 16.73 6.06
C LEU A 40 21.37 18.05 6.76
N LYS A 41 22.01 18.99 6.04
CA LYS A 41 22.40 20.30 6.59
C LYS A 41 21.19 21.21 6.70
N THR A 42 20.41 21.34 5.61
CA THR A 42 19.19 22.15 5.58
C THR A 42 17.97 21.39 6.12
N ARG A 43 18.09 20.08 6.33
CA ARG A 43 17.05 19.16 6.82
C ARG A 43 15.86 19.08 5.86
N GLU A 44 16.15 19.07 4.57
CA GLU A 44 15.16 18.99 3.51
C GLU A 44 15.21 17.62 2.80
N ILE A 45 14.06 17.21 2.28
CA ILE A 45 13.92 15.98 1.50
C ILE A 45 12.97 16.23 0.33
N GLU A 46 13.32 15.68 -0.83
CA GLU A 46 12.45 15.66 -2.00
C GLU A 46 12.11 14.22 -2.35
N VAL A 47 10.82 13.96 -2.57
CA VAL A 47 10.30 12.62 -2.87
C VAL A 47 9.32 12.67 -4.04
N ALA A 48 9.28 11.59 -4.81
CA ALA A 48 8.25 11.33 -5.79
C ALA A 48 7.17 10.45 -5.16
N ARG A 49 5.93 10.93 -5.09
CA ARG A 49 4.76 10.22 -4.55
C ARG A 49 3.84 9.79 -5.69
N ARG A 50 3.34 8.56 -5.62
CA ARG A 50 2.25 8.11 -6.50
C ARG A 50 0.91 8.68 -6.03
N ALA A 51 0.14 9.20 -6.98
CA ALA A 51 -1.25 9.63 -6.83
C ALA A 51 -2.07 9.07 -8.01
N GLU A 52 -3.40 9.12 -7.91
CA GLU A 52 -4.30 8.58 -8.94
C GLU A 52 -4.04 9.17 -10.33
N GLY A 53 -3.69 10.47 -10.40
CA GLY A 53 -3.36 11.17 -11.65
C GLY A 53 -1.88 11.13 -12.07
N GLY A 54 -1.02 10.31 -11.42
CA GLY A 54 0.39 10.17 -11.79
C GLY A 54 1.35 10.33 -10.62
N THR A 55 2.43 11.10 -10.83
CA THR A 55 3.52 11.24 -9.84
C THR A 55 3.67 12.69 -9.41
N GLN A 56 3.65 12.94 -8.10
CA GLN A 56 3.84 14.24 -7.48
C GLN A 56 5.26 14.35 -6.93
N LEU A 57 6.00 15.39 -7.31
CA LEU A 57 7.25 15.76 -6.64
C LEU A 57 6.93 16.62 -5.42
N LEU A 58 7.33 16.17 -4.25
CA LEU A 58 7.07 16.81 -2.97
C LEU A 58 8.38 17.18 -2.29
N LYS A 59 8.45 18.41 -1.80
CA LYS A 59 9.53 18.87 -0.92
C LYS A 59 9.00 18.96 0.51
N SER A 60 9.77 18.44 1.47
CA SER A 60 9.40 18.40 2.89
C SER A 60 10.62 18.59 3.80
N ARG A 61 10.38 18.58 5.12
CA ARG A 61 11.41 18.78 6.15
C ARG A 61 11.57 17.55 7.05
N LEU A 62 12.79 17.35 7.55
CA LEU A 62 13.14 16.33 8.53
C LEU A 62 12.85 16.82 9.97
N PRO A 63 12.35 15.97 10.89
CA PRO A 63 12.15 14.54 10.72
C PRO A 63 10.82 14.20 10.02
N CYS A 64 10.85 13.15 9.20
CA CYS A 64 9.68 12.63 8.51
C CYS A 64 9.59 11.11 8.64
N LEU A 65 8.37 10.59 8.46
CA LEU A 65 8.10 9.17 8.24
C LEU A 65 7.73 8.96 6.78
N ILE A 66 8.35 7.95 6.18
CA ILE A 66 8.16 7.58 4.78
C ILE A 66 7.51 6.21 4.70
N THR A 67 6.42 6.09 3.93
CA THR A 67 5.88 4.79 3.52
C THR A 67 6.31 4.52 2.07
N MET A 68 7.22 3.56 1.88
CA MET A 68 7.72 3.20 0.55
C MET A 68 6.73 2.30 -0.19
N LEU A 69 6.53 2.54 -1.48
CA LEU A 69 5.90 1.58 -2.37
C LEU A 69 6.82 0.39 -2.62
N GLU A 70 6.21 -0.76 -2.89
CA GLU A 70 6.90 -1.94 -3.41
C GLU A 70 7.51 -1.67 -4.79
N ASP A 71 8.52 -2.46 -5.15
CA ASP A 71 9.21 -2.41 -6.45
C ASP A 71 9.78 -1.02 -6.83
N THR A 72 10.10 -0.21 -5.82
CA THR A 72 10.72 1.12 -6.01
C THR A 72 12.26 1.07 -6.04
N ASN A 73 12.84 -0.05 -5.62
CA ASN A 73 14.28 -0.27 -5.60
C ASN A 73 14.61 -1.76 -5.77
N GLU A 74 15.79 -2.05 -6.31
CA GLU A 74 16.31 -3.41 -6.36
C GLU A 74 16.87 -3.80 -4.98
N ILE A 75 16.24 -4.81 -4.36
CA ILE A 75 16.70 -5.32 -3.07
C ILE A 75 17.92 -6.22 -3.28
N ARG A 76 19.06 -5.80 -2.75
CA ARG A 76 20.29 -6.60 -2.78
C ARG A 76 20.09 -7.95 -2.10
N ARG A 77 20.69 -9.02 -2.65
CA ARG A 77 20.83 -10.28 -1.92
C ARG A 77 21.91 -10.15 -0.85
N GLY A 78 21.68 -10.81 0.28
CA GLY A 78 22.68 -10.92 1.34
C GLY A 78 23.81 -11.87 0.95
N SER A 79 25.05 -11.56 1.34
CA SER A 79 26.18 -12.48 1.19
C SER A 79 26.20 -13.54 2.29
N LEU A 80 26.94 -14.65 2.11
CA LEU A 80 27.14 -15.66 3.15
C LEU A 80 27.72 -15.05 4.44
N GLN A 81 28.68 -14.14 4.30
CA GLN A 81 29.26 -13.43 5.44
C GLN A 81 28.20 -12.63 6.21
N GLN A 82 27.31 -11.92 5.49
CA GLN A 82 26.21 -11.18 6.12
C GLN A 82 25.23 -12.11 6.83
N ALA A 83 24.94 -13.30 6.27
CA ALA A 83 24.11 -14.30 6.92
C ALA A 83 24.74 -14.81 8.23
N LEU A 84 26.05 -15.08 8.24
CA LEU A 84 26.77 -15.48 9.46
C LEU A 84 26.81 -14.37 10.51
N CYS A 85 27.00 -13.11 10.10
CA CYS A 85 26.91 -11.96 10.99
C CYS A 85 25.50 -11.79 11.58
N ALA A 86 24.47 -11.93 10.75
CA ALA A 86 23.07 -11.84 11.19
C ALA A 86 22.73 -12.95 12.20
N ALA A 87 23.16 -14.19 11.95
CA ALA A 87 22.93 -15.33 12.85
C ALA A 87 23.60 -15.16 14.23
N ARG A 88 24.69 -14.39 14.32
CA ARG A 88 25.39 -14.09 15.58
C ARG A 88 24.93 -12.79 16.22
N SER A 89 24.11 -12.01 15.53
CA SER A 89 23.68 -10.70 16.02
C SER A 89 22.76 -10.86 17.23
N GLN A 90 23.03 -10.09 18.28
CA GLN A 90 22.16 -10.05 19.45
C GLN A 90 20.92 -9.22 19.14
N VAL A 91 19.76 -9.86 19.10
CA VAL A 91 18.47 -9.16 18.97
C VAL A 91 18.06 -8.68 20.35
N VAL A 92 18.07 -7.36 20.54
CA VAL A 92 17.58 -6.74 21.77
C VAL A 92 16.09 -7.03 21.92
N LYS A 93 15.71 -7.62 23.05
CA LYS A 93 14.32 -7.91 23.38
C LYS A 93 13.86 -6.85 24.39
N TRP A 94 12.80 -6.14 24.04
CA TRP A 94 12.16 -5.18 24.93
C TRP A 94 10.84 -5.73 25.45
N THR A 95 10.64 -5.56 26.74
CA THR A 95 9.33 -5.64 27.38
C THR A 95 8.56 -4.34 27.17
N ALA A 96 7.27 -4.33 27.53
CA ALA A 96 6.48 -3.10 27.54
C ALA A 96 7.08 -2.03 28.46
N ALA A 97 7.66 -2.44 29.60
CA ALA A 97 8.34 -1.54 30.53
C ALA A 97 9.60 -0.92 29.90
N ASP A 98 10.41 -1.71 29.19
CA ASP A 98 11.61 -1.22 28.48
C ASP A 98 11.23 -0.20 27.38
N ALA A 99 10.05 -0.34 26.80
CA ALA A 99 9.50 0.58 25.80
C ALA A 99 8.80 1.81 26.41
N GLY A 100 8.81 1.98 27.73
CA GLY A 100 8.18 3.11 28.42
C GLY A 100 6.65 3.09 28.35
N ILE A 101 6.03 1.91 28.25
CA ILE A 101 4.57 1.75 28.23
C ILE A 101 4.07 1.54 29.65
N ASP A 102 3.62 2.62 30.29
CA ASP A 102 3.07 2.57 31.64
C ASP A 102 1.67 1.93 31.70
N ASP A 103 0.84 2.22 30.68
CA ASP A 103 -0.53 1.73 30.61
C ASP A 103 -0.68 0.59 29.59
N LEU A 104 -0.63 -0.64 30.10
CA LEU A 104 -0.78 -1.86 29.31
C LEU A 104 -2.18 -2.02 28.69
N THR A 105 -3.19 -1.27 29.14
CA THR A 105 -4.53 -1.33 28.53
C THR A 105 -4.55 -0.76 27.11
N ARG A 106 -3.52 0.02 26.75
CA ARG A 106 -3.32 0.57 25.41
C ARG A 106 -2.64 -0.40 24.43
N CYS A 107 -2.33 -1.62 24.88
CA CYS A 107 -1.66 -2.64 24.08
C CYS A 107 -2.55 -3.87 23.82
N GLY A 108 -2.25 -4.58 22.73
CA GLY A 108 -2.95 -5.80 22.34
C GLY A 108 -4.44 -5.59 22.09
N LEU A 109 -5.24 -6.63 22.35
CA LEU A 109 -6.68 -6.61 22.09
C LEU A 109 -7.43 -5.53 22.89
N ARG A 110 -7.00 -5.26 24.14
CA ARG A 110 -7.62 -4.24 25.01
C ARG A 110 -7.44 -2.83 24.47
N GLY A 111 -6.28 -2.56 23.87
CA GLY A 111 -5.96 -1.25 23.30
C GLY A 111 -6.46 -1.07 21.87
N SER A 112 -7.03 -2.11 21.25
CA SER A 112 -7.47 -2.06 19.86
C SER A 112 -8.85 -1.42 19.74
N PRO A 113 -9.03 -0.36 18.93
CA PRO A 113 -10.36 0.19 18.66
C PRO A 113 -11.18 -0.72 17.72
N THR A 114 -10.54 -1.65 17.02
CA THR A 114 -11.19 -2.58 16.09
C THR A 114 -11.08 -4.01 16.59
N VAL A 115 -12.12 -4.81 16.35
CA VAL A 115 -12.19 -6.23 16.73
C VAL A 115 -12.71 -7.05 15.56
N VAL A 116 -11.96 -8.07 15.16
CA VAL A 116 -12.36 -8.98 14.07
C VAL A 116 -13.41 -9.97 14.61
N LYS A 117 -14.65 -9.84 14.15
CA LYS A 117 -15.76 -10.71 14.59
C LYS A 117 -15.76 -12.08 13.90
N ARG A 118 -15.41 -12.12 12.61
CA ARG A 118 -15.47 -13.34 11.79
C ARG A 118 -14.49 -13.23 10.63
N VAL A 119 -13.81 -14.34 10.34
CA VAL A 119 -12.99 -14.52 9.14
C VAL A 119 -13.59 -15.69 8.35
N PHE A 120 -13.73 -15.53 7.04
CA PHE A 120 -14.24 -16.56 6.16
C PHE A 120 -13.53 -16.43 4.81
N ALA A 121 -13.35 -17.55 4.12
CA ALA A 121 -12.79 -17.53 2.77
C ALA A 121 -13.85 -17.00 1.79
N PRO A 122 -13.48 -16.15 0.81
CA PRO A 122 -14.38 -15.80 -0.28
C PRO A 122 -14.77 -17.06 -1.05
N THR A 123 -16.03 -17.17 -1.43
CA THR A 123 -16.51 -18.30 -2.24
C THR A 123 -15.91 -18.22 -3.64
N ALA A 124 -15.65 -19.37 -4.25
CA ALA A 124 -15.25 -19.42 -5.65
C ALA A 124 -16.29 -18.72 -6.53
N ARG A 125 -15.85 -18.04 -7.59
CA ARG A 125 -16.78 -17.47 -8.57
C ARG A 125 -17.58 -18.61 -9.21
N ALA A 126 -18.90 -18.49 -9.20
CA ALA A 126 -19.80 -19.50 -9.77
C ALA A 126 -19.79 -19.47 -11.31
N GLU A 127 -19.60 -18.29 -11.88
CA GLU A 127 -19.59 -18.07 -13.33
C GLU A 127 -18.17 -18.18 -13.88
N SER A 128 -18.02 -18.99 -14.93
CA SER A 128 -16.78 -19.03 -15.72
C SER A 128 -16.64 -17.79 -16.58
N ALA A 129 -15.41 -17.38 -16.86
CA ALA A 129 -15.15 -16.31 -17.81
C ALA A 129 -15.61 -16.72 -19.21
N THR A 130 -16.25 -15.81 -19.93
CA THR A 130 -16.51 -16.00 -21.36
C THR A 130 -15.32 -15.51 -22.16
N GLN A 131 -14.93 -16.31 -23.15
CA GLN A 131 -13.90 -15.92 -24.09
C GLN A 131 -14.56 -15.22 -25.27
N ILE A 132 -14.07 -14.03 -25.60
CA ILE A 132 -14.40 -13.33 -26.83
C ILE A 132 -13.34 -13.69 -27.84
N ASP A 133 -13.77 -14.16 -29.01
CA ASP A 133 -12.85 -14.51 -30.08
C ASP A 133 -12.21 -13.24 -30.66
N THR A 134 -10.88 -13.20 -30.65
CA THR A 134 -10.08 -12.09 -31.15
C THR A 134 -9.44 -12.38 -32.51
N ALA A 135 -9.61 -13.58 -33.06
CA ALA A 135 -9.00 -13.97 -34.32
C ALA A 135 -9.58 -13.15 -35.48
N GLU A 136 -8.69 -12.61 -36.32
CA GLU A 136 -9.04 -11.91 -37.58
C GLU A 136 -9.97 -10.69 -37.44
N LYS A 137 -10.13 -10.14 -36.22
CA LYS A 137 -10.95 -8.95 -35.95
C LYS A 137 -10.10 -7.70 -35.72
N GLY A 138 -10.65 -6.54 -36.09
CA GLY A 138 -10.08 -5.25 -35.73
C GLY A 138 -10.22 -4.97 -34.23
N LEU A 139 -9.34 -4.14 -33.66
CA LEU A 139 -9.42 -3.76 -32.24
C LEU A 139 -10.75 -3.07 -31.87
N GLN A 140 -11.33 -2.32 -32.81
CA GLN A 140 -12.64 -1.69 -32.62
C GLN A 140 -13.75 -2.73 -32.54
N ASP A 141 -13.77 -3.68 -33.46
CA ASP A 141 -14.79 -4.75 -33.49
C ASP A 141 -14.75 -5.59 -32.21
N ILE A 142 -13.55 -5.91 -31.71
CA ILE A 142 -13.37 -6.64 -30.44
C ILE A 142 -13.90 -5.82 -29.25
N ALA A 143 -13.65 -4.50 -29.23
CA ALA A 143 -14.12 -3.63 -28.17
C ALA A 143 -15.65 -3.51 -28.17
N ASP A 144 -16.25 -3.37 -29.35
CA ASP A 144 -17.70 -3.28 -29.52
C ASP A 144 -18.39 -4.58 -29.11
N GLU A 145 -17.84 -5.74 -29.50
CA GLU A 145 -18.35 -7.05 -29.10
C GLU A 145 -18.25 -7.27 -27.58
N LEU A 146 -17.14 -6.86 -26.96
CA LEU A 146 -16.97 -6.91 -25.51
C LEU A 146 -17.99 -6.03 -24.78
N ILE A 147 -18.19 -4.81 -25.25
CA ILE A 147 -19.17 -3.89 -24.66
C ILE A 147 -20.56 -4.48 -24.81
N ALA A 148 -20.93 -4.97 -25.99
CA ALA A 148 -22.24 -5.58 -26.24
C ALA A 148 -22.51 -6.79 -25.33
N ASP A 149 -21.53 -7.69 -25.14
CA ASP A 149 -21.66 -8.84 -24.24
C ASP A 149 -21.78 -8.42 -22.77
N ILE A 150 -21.02 -7.40 -22.32
CA ILE A 150 -21.14 -6.84 -20.96
C ILE A 150 -22.55 -6.27 -20.72
N LEU A 151 -23.06 -5.47 -21.66
CA LEU A 151 -24.35 -4.78 -21.51
C LEU A 151 -25.52 -5.77 -21.59
N THR A 152 -25.42 -6.80 -22.45
CA THR A 152 -26.41 -7.88 -22.52
C THR A 152 -26.56 -8.62 -21.19
N ARG A 153 -25.44 -8.85 -20.48
CA ARG A 153 -25.45 -9.56 -19.18
C ARG A 153 -25.77 -8.66 -18.00
N ARG A 154 -25.48 -7.36 -18.12
CA ARG A 154 -25.76 -6.36 -17.09
C ARG A 154 -26.50 -5.18 -17.72
N PRO A 155 -27.79 -5.34 -18.06
CA PRO A 155 -28.57 -4.31 -18.73
C PRO A 155 -28.74 -3.03 -17.88
N ALA A 156 -28.68 -3.14 -16.55
CA ALA A 156 -28.70 -1.98 -15.66
C ALA A 156 -27.45 -1.08 -15.79
N LEU A 157 -26.36 -1.61 -16.32
CA LEU A 157 -25.05 -0.96 -16.35
C LEU A 157 -24.99 0.16 -17.39
N GLU A 158 -25.79 0.10 -18.47
CA GLU A 158 -25.95 1.19 -19.44
C GLU A 158 -26.46 2.46 -18.75
N HIS A 159 -27.51 2.30 -17.94
CA HIS A 159 -28.10 3.42 -17.20
C HIS A 159 -27.12 3.96 -16.15
N GLU A 160 -26.42 3.09 -15.41
CA GLU A 160 -25.44 3.51 -14.39
C GLU A 160 -24.25 4.30 -14.98
N LEU A 161 -23.75 3.90 -16.15
CA LEU A 161 -22.65 4.61 -16.83
C LEU A 161 -23.10 5.96 -17.39
N ALA A 162 -24.35 6.06 -17.87
CA ALA A 162 -24.90 7.31 -18.40
C ALA A 162 -25.09 8.40 -17.33
N PHE A 163 -25.22 8.04 -16.05
CA PHE A 163 -25.35 9.01 -14.94
C PHE A 163 -24.00 9.57 -14.44
N ASN A 164 -22.87 8.94 -14.78
CA ASN A 164 -21.54 9.36 -14.33
C ASN A 164 -20.78 10.27 -15.31
N SER A 165 -21.37 10.64 -16.44
CA SER A 165 -20.80 11.60 -17.40
C SER A 165 -21.16 13.06 -17.10
N GLY A 166 -21.76 13.33 -15.94
CA GLY A 166 -22.14 14.67 -15.48
C GLY A 166 -21.45 15.10 -14.19
N THR A 167 -20.15 15.42 -14.26
CA THR A 167 -19.44 16.45 -13.47
C THR A 167 -18.11 16.77 -14.11
#